data_AF-A0A3D4RWS2-F1
#
_entry.id   AF-A0A3D4RWS2-F1
#
_cell.length_a   1.000
_cell.length_b   1.000
_cell.length_c   1.000
_cell.angle_alpha   90.00
_cell.angle_beta   90.00
_cell.angle_gamma   90.00
#
_symmetry.space_group_name_H-M   'P 1'
#
loop_
_entity.id
_entity.type
_entity.pdbx_description
1 polymer ?
#
loop_
_entity_poly.entity_id
_entity_poly.type
_entity_poly.pdbx_seq_one_letter_code
_entity_poly.pdbx_strand_id
1 'polypeptide(L)'
;MTGELVSTTSGGLTVAGGAPGLPSLIARAGAGAERRFLEFFAAQIRNRNTREAYLRAVRDFLDWTEAGIEDLLDIEPLHVAAWVEIKKQTYEAQSVKQQLAALRHLFDWLVTGHVLHTNPASFVRGPKFSYTKGRPLVAYPGNPSETGLPARCTNLPTAADLGREVALLFEGGDPHRPLLIGLVQHPERRTEAAPAQSAQLDEERIVLRAEREIVLTCGKASITLTRAGKVLIRCAYLLSRSSGVNRIKGGSVQIN
;
A
#
# COMPACT_ATOMS: atom_id res chain seq x y z
N MET A 1 -49.36 -45.61 -37.20
CA MET A 1 -48.06 -46.29 -36.99
C MET A 1 -47.00 -45.21 -36.96
N THR A 2 -46.69 -44.75 -35.74
CA THR A 2 -45.38 -44.89 -35.07
C THR A 2 -44.42 -43.81 -35.59
N GLY A 3 -44.16 -42.68 -34.93
CA GLY A 3 -44.14 -42.42 -33.49
C GLY A 3 -42.78 -42.84 -32.93
N GLU A 4 -41.81 -41.92 -32.92
CA GLU A 4 -40.72 -41.97 -31.95
C GLU A 4 -40.17 -40.56 -31.66
N LEU A 5 -40.64 -40.02 -30.54
CA LEU A 5 -40.00 -38.97 -29.77
C LEU A 5 -38.88 -39.64 -28.96
N VAL A 6 -37.62 -39.26 -29.18
CA VAL A 6 -36.54 -39.56 -28.24
C VAL A 6 -36.33 -38.34 -27.36
N SER A 7 -36.78 -38.48 -26.12
CA SER A 7 -36.50 -37.61 -24.99
C SER A 7 -35.25 -38.08 -24.25
N THR A 8 -34.67 -37.16 -23.46
CA THR A 8 -33.58 -37.29 -22.47
C THR A 8 -32.17 -37.07 -23.07
N THR A 9 -31.32 -36.18 -22.54
CA THR A 9 -31.02 -35.97 -21.13
C THR A 9 -30.67 -34.51 -20.82
N SER A 10 -31.26 -34.02 -19.74
CA SER A 10 -30.93 -32.82 -18.99
C SER A 10 -29.44 -32.79 -18.58
N GLY A 11 -28.61 -32.14 -19.38
CA GLY A 11 -27.31 -31.61 -18.94
C GLY A 11 -27.54 -30.23 -18.35
N GLY A 12 -27.67 -30.16 -17.02
CA GLY A 12 -27.68 -28.88 -16.32
C GLY A 12 -26.42 -28.10 -16.70
N LEU A 13 -26.60 -26.91 -17.28
CA LEU A 13 -25.56 -25.91 -17.33
C LEU A 13 -25.24 -25.54 -15.88
N THR A 14 -24.23 -26.18 -15.30
CA THR A 14 -23.50 -25.61 -14.18
C THR A 14 -22.89 -24.31 -14.69
N VAL A 15 -23.43 -23.20 -14.21
CA VAL A 15 -22.86 -21.87 -14.39
C VAL A 15 -21.51 -21.86 -13.68
N ALA A 16 -20.44 -22.25 -14.39
CA ALA A 16 -19.08 -21.87 -14.05
C ALA A 16 -18.94 -20.36 -14.34
N GLY A 17 -19.52 -19.54 -13.46
CA GLY A 17 -19.32 -18.11 -13.44
C GLY A 17 -17.97 -17.82 -12.80
N GLY A 18 -16.90 -17.90 -13.59
CA GLY A 18 -15.61 -17.31 -13.25
C GLY A 18 -15.19 -16.43 -14.41
N ALA A 19 -15.07 -15.12 -14.19
CA ALA A 19 -14.57 -14.22 -15.23
C ALA A 19 -13.13 -14.65 -15.62
N PRO A 20 -12.79 -14.78 -16.92
CA PRO A 20 -11.47 -15.23 -17.33
C PRO A 20 -10.37 -14.30 -16.77
N GLY A 21 -9.43 -14.87 -16.00
CA GLY A 21 -8.28 -14.16 -15.43
C GLY A 21 -8.37 -13.78 -13.94
N LEU A 22 -9.37 -14.26 -13.20
CA LEU A 22 -9.41 -14.17 -11.73
C LEU A 22 -8.64 -15.33 -11.08
N PRO A 23 -7.94 -15.09 -9.94
CA PRO A 23 -7.35 -16.16 -9.15
C PRO A 23 -8.41 -17.14 -8.64
N SER A 24 -8.14 -18.45 -8.69
CA SER A 24 -9.12 -19.50 -8.37
C SER A 24 -9.67 -19.41 -6.95
N LEU A 25 -8.85 -19.03 -5.97
CA LEU A 25 -9.30 -18.83 -4.58
C LEU A 25 -10.37 -17.74 -4.47
N ILE A 26 -10.25 -16.67 -5.27
CA ILE A 26 -11.24 -15.59 -5.32
C ILE A 26 -12.53 -16.07 -5.98
N ALA A 27 -12.41 -16.84 -7.07
CA ALA A 27 -13.57 -17.41 -7.76
C ALA A 27 -14.35 -18.39 -6.88
N ARG A 28 -13.64 -19.29 -6.17
CA ARG A 28 -14.25 -20.26 -5.25
C ARG A 28 -14.94 -19.61 -4.06
N ALA A 29 -14.42 -18.48 -3.56
CA ALA A 29 -15.05 -17.69 -2.52
C ALA A 29 -16.37 -17.00 -2.96
N GLY A 30 -16.74 -17.11 -4.23
CA GLY A 30 -18.04 -16.73 -4.78
C GLY A 30 -18.12 -15.31 -5.30
N ALA A 31 -19.25 -15.00 -5.96
CA ALA A 31 -19.44 -13.74 -6.71
C ALA A 31 -19.25 -12.46 -5.90
N GLY A 32 -19.48 -12.51 -4.58
CA GLY A 32 -19.20 -11.40 -3.67
C GLY A 32 -17.69 -11.10 -3.58
N ALA A 33 -16.87 -12.14 -3.41
CA ALA A 33 -15.42 -12.02 -3.36
C ALA A 33 -14.85 -11.54 -4.70
N GLU A 34 -15.32 -12.10 -5.82
CA GLU A 34 -14.93 -11.68 -7.16
C GLU A 34 -15.18 -10.18 -7.39
N ARG A 35 -16.39 -9.71 -7.08
CA ARG A 35 -16.74 -8.30 -7.23
C ARG A 35 -15.85 -7.41 -6.39
N ARG A 36 -15.64 -7.75 -5.11
CA ARG A 36 -14.80 -6.96 -4.19
C ARG A 36 -13.35 -6.93 -4.65
N PHE A 37 -12.82 -8.05 -5.16
CA PHE A 37 -11.49 -8.13 -5.73
C PHE A 37 -11.35 -7.21 -6.96
N LEU A 38 -12.32 -7.21 -7.87
CA LEU A 38 -12.30 -6.32 -9.04
C LEU A 38 -12.45 -4.84 -8.64
N GLU A 39 -13.38 -4.52 -7.72
CA GLU A 39 -13.56 -3.17 -7.17
C GLU A 39 -12.28 -2.62 -6.54
N PHE A 40 -11.52 -3.48 -5.86
CA PHE A 40 -10.24 -3.10 -5.26
C PHE A 40 -9.29 -2.48 -6.30
N PHE A 41 -9.02 -3.22 -7.38
CA PHE A 41 -8.07 -2.77 -8.39
C PHE A 41 -8.66 -1.68 -9.28
N ALA A 42 -9.95 -1.76 -9.63
CA ALA A 42 -10.59 -0.81 -10.54
C ALA A 42 -10.88 0.55 -9.88
N ALA A 43 -11.32 0.55 -8.62
CA ALA A 43 -11.85 1.74 -7.95
C ALA A 43 -10.96 2.30 -6.83
N GLN A 44 -10.22 1.46 -6.08
CA GLN A 44 -9.39 1.97 -4.97
C GLN A 44 -8.02 2.47 -5.43
N ILE A 45 -7.40 1.81 -6.39
CA ILE A 45 -6.03 2.14 -6.80
C ILE A 45 -6.05 2.96 -8.10
N ARG A 46 -5.85 4.28 -7.97
CA ARG A 46 -5.85 5.21 -9.12
C ARG A 46 -4.58 5.17 -9.97
N ASN A 47 -3.42 4.95 -9.34
CA ASN A 47 -2.13 4.92 -10.04
C ASN A 47 -1.99 3.58 -10.79
N ARG A 48 -1.85 3.64 -12.12
CA ARG A 48 -1.71 2.47 -12.98
C ARG A 48 -0.51 1.59 -12.58
N ASN A 49 0.64 2.19 -12.32
CA ASN A 49 1.87 1.45 -11.98
C ASN A 49 1.69 0.74 -10.64
N THR A 50 1.11 1.43 -9.64
CA THR A 50 0.81 0.82 -8.34
C THR A 50 -0.21 -0.32 -8.48
N ARG A 51 -1.22 -0.14 -9.34
CA ARG A 51 -2.25 -1.16 -9.60
C ARG A 51 -1.63 -2.41 -10.24
N GLU A 52 -0.78 -2.24 -11.25
CA GLU A 52 -0.10 -3.36 -11.92
C GLU A 52 0.85 -4.08 -10.98
N ALA A 53 1.65 -3.36 -10.20
CA ALA A 53 2.56 -3.94 -9.20
C ALA A 53 1.79 -4.72 -8.11
N TYR A 54 0.70 -4.14 -7.59
CA TYR A 54 -0.12 -4.80 -6.58
C TYR A 54 -0.82 -6.03 -7.14
N LEU A 55 -1.38 -5.94 -8.35
CA LEU A 55 -2.07 -7.06 -8.99
C LEU A 55 -1.10 -8.22 -9.23
N ARG A 56 0.12 -7.92 -9.69
CA ARG A 56 1.17 -8.94 -9.87
C ARG A 56 1.52 -9.62 -8.55
N ALA A 57 1.76 -8.85 -7.49
CA ALA A 57 2.11 -9.38 -6.17
C ALA A 57 0.99 -10.25 -5.57
N VAL A 58 -0.26 -9.78 -5.67
CA VAL A 58 -1.44 -10.47 -5.16
C VAL A 58 -1.69 -11.76 -5.92
N ARG A 59 -1.63 -11.75 -7.25
CA ARG A 59 -1.82 -12.97 -8.06
C ARG A 59 -0.77 -14.00 -7.73
N ASP A 60 0.50 -13.58 -7.74
CA ASP A 60 1.61 -14.47 -7.40
C ASP A 60 1.44 -15.12 -6.02
N PHE A 61 0.99 -14.37 -5.00
CA PHE A 61 0.68 -14.93 -3.68
C PHE A 61 -0.50 -15.92 -3.71
N LEU A 62 -1.62 -15.54 -4.35
CA LEU A 62 -2.82 -16.37 -4.40
C LEU A 62 -2.60 -17.67 -5.18
N ASP A 63 -1.88 -17.59 -6.30
CA ASP A 63 -1.53 -18.75 -7.13
C ASP A 63 -0.57 -19.68 -6.38
N TRP A 64 0.38 -19.12 -5.61
CA TRP A 64 1.29 -19.92 -4.77
C TRP A 64 0.57 -20.60 -3.60
N THR A 65 -0.33 -19.90 -2.92
CA THR A 65 -1.02 -20.45 -1.74
C THR A 65 -2.12 -21.44 -2.12
N GLU A 66 -2.69 -21.36 -3.33
CA GLU A 66 -3.72 -22.28 -3.83
C GLU A 66 -3.28 -23.75 -3.75
N ALA A 67 -1.99 -24.04 -3.92
CA ALA A 67 -1.48 -25.40 -3.84
C ALA A 67 -1.61 -26.04 -2.44
N GLY A 68 -1.82 -25.24 -1.39
CA GLY A 68 -1.85 -25.70 -0.01
C GLY A 68 -3.18 -25.50 0.72
N ILE A 69 -4.17 -24.82 0.12
CA ILE A 69 -5.46 -24.50 0.78
C ILE A 69 -6.65 -24.61 -0.17
N GLU A 70 -7.83 -24.88 0.40
CA GLU A 70 -9.07 -25.04 -0.36
C GLU A 70 -9.90 -23.75 -0.42
N ASP A 71 -10.00 -22.99 0.67
CA ASP A 71 -10.77 -21.74 0.71
C ASP A 71 -9.88 -20.51 0.89
N LEU A 72 -10.34 -19.37 0.37
CA LEU A 72 -9.76 -18.05 0.65
C LEU A 72 -9.76 -17.74 2.15
N LEU A 73 -10.75 -18.26 2.90
CA LEU A 73 -10.85 -18.12 4.35
C LEU A 73 -9.75 -18.88 5.12
N ASP A 74 -9.13 -19.88 4.50
CA ASP A 74 -8.07 -20.70 5.10
C ASP A 74 -6.69 -20.01 5.03
N ILE A 75 -6.61 -18.81 4.45
CA ILE A 75 -5.36 -18.06 4.42
C ILE A 75 -4.99 -17.62 5.84
N GLU A 76 -4.06 -18.33 6.44
CA GLU A 76 -3.44 -17.97 7.71
C GLU A 76 -2.22 -17.02 7.57
N PRO A 77 -1.84 -16.29 8.64
CA PRO A 77 -0.61 -15.49 8.67
C PRO A 77 0.67 -16.28 8.34
N LEU A 78 0.68 -17.59 8.61
CA LEU A 78 1.81 -18.47 8.30
C LEU A 78 2.08 -18.56 6.80
N HIS A 79 1.04 -18.66 5.97
CA HIS A 79 1.16 -18.66 4.51
C HIS A 79 1.80 -17.38 4.00
N VAL A 80 1.34 -16.24 4.51
CA VAL A 80 1.89 -14.92 4.14
C VAL A 80 3.36 -14.79 4.58
N ALA A 81 3.71 -15.24 5.78
CA ALA A 81 5.09 -15.22 6.27
C ALA A 81 6.02 -16.12 5.43
N ALA A 82 5.59 -17.34 5.11
CA ALA A 82 6.35 -18.27 4.28
C ALA A 82 6.58 -17.72 2.87
N TRP A 83 5.56 -17.13 2.25
CA TRP A 83 5.69 -16.48 0.96
C TRP A 83 6.67 -15.31 0.98
N VAL A 84 6.63 -14.47 2.03
CA VAL A 84 7.61 -13.37 2.20
C VAL A 84 9.04 -13.90 2.29
N GLU A 85 9.28 -15.00 2.99
CA GLU A 85 10.63 -15.62 3.07
C GLU A 85 11.09 -16.16 1.71
N ILE A 86 10.20 -16.74 0.91
CA ILE A 86 10.51 -17.15 -0.47
C ILE A 86 10.86 -15.92 -1.31
N LYS A 87 10.07 -14.84 -1.25
CA LYS A 87 10.33 -13.64 -2.06
C LYS A 87 11.63 -12.94 -1.71
N LYS A 88 12.07 -12.99 -0.45
CA LYS A 88 13.38 -12.45 -0.04
C LYS A 88 14.57 -13.14 -0.71
N GLN A 89 14.40 -14.34 -1.28
CA GLN A 89 15.48 -15.04 -1.99
C GLN A 89 15.72 -14.47 -3.40
N THR A 90 14.71 -13.84 -4.00
CA THR A 90 14.74 -13.42 -5.41
C THR A 90 14.50 -11.92 -5.61
N TYR A 91 14.02 -11.21 -4.59
CA TYR A 91 13.67 -9.79 -4.67
C TYR A 91 14.37 -8.96 -3.59
N GLU A 92 14.62 -7.70 -3.93
CA GLU A 92 15.13 -6.69 -3.01
C GLU A 92 14.17 -6.41 -1.85
N ALA A 93 14.72 -6.07 -0.68
CA ALA A 93 13.96 -5.86 0.55
C ALA A 93 12.82 -4.84 0.38
N GLN A 94 13.04 -3.78 -0.40
CA GLN A 94 12.03 -2.75 -0.65
C GLN A 94 10.90 -3.27 -1.56
N SER A 95 11.21 -4.11 -2.56
CA SER A 95 10.20 -4.75 -3.41
C SER A 95 9.33 -5.72 -2.60
N VAL A 96 9.94 -6.55 -1.75
CA VAL A 96 9.19 -7.45 -0.85
C VAL A 96 8.30 -6.66 0.12
N LYS A 97 8.77 -5.51 0.62
CA LYS A 97 7.96 -4.62 1.48
C LYS A 97 6.75 -4.05 0.74
N GLN A 98 6.92 -3.63 -0.52
CA GLN A 98 5.80 -3.15 -1.35
C GLN A 98 4.80 -4.27 -1.65
N GLN A 99 5.29 -5.46 -2.00
CA GLN A 99 4.47 -6.65 -2.23
C GLN A 99 3.63 -7.01 -0.98
N LEU A 100 4.25 -7.02 0.20
CA LEU A 100 3.54 -7.28 1.46
C LEU A 100 2.51 -6.16 1.78
N ALA A 101 2.80 -4.91 1.41
CA ALA A 101 1.83 -3.83 1.54
C ALA A 101 0.62 -4.03 0.61
N ALA A 102 0.82 -4.58 -0.60
CA ALA A 102 -0.26 -4.95 -1.49
C ALA A 102 -1.19 -6.00 -0.88
N LEU A 103 -0.62 -7.07 -0.29
CA LEU A 103 -1.39 -8.12 0.39
C LEU A 103 -2.21 -7.55 1.55
N ARG A 104 -1.58 -6.75 2.43
CA ARG A 104 -2.31 -6.12 3.55
C ARG A 104 -3.47 -5.27 3.06
N HIS A 105 -3.24 -4.44 2.05
CA HIS A 105 -4.25 -3.53 1.55
C HIS A 105 -5.43 -4.29 0.89
N LEU A 106 -5.15 -5.37 0.16
CA LEU A 106 -6.21 -6.22 -0.38
C LEU A 106 -7.01 -6.88 0.74
N PHE A 107 -6.34 -7.51 1.71
CA PHE A 107 -7.03 -8.23 2.76
C PHE A 107 -7.83 -7.31 3.69
N ASP A 108 -7.33 -6.10 3.99
CA ASP A 108 -8.12 -5.09 4.71
C ASP A 108 -9.41 -4.71 3.94
N TRP A 109 -9.32 -4.63 2.60
CA TRP A 109 -10.48 -4.35 1.74
C TRP A 109 -11.50 -5.49 1.72
N LEU A 110 -11.01 -6.74 1.68
CA LEU A 110 -11.84 -7.94 1.73
C LEU A 110 -12.51 -8.11 3.11
N VAL A 111 -11.82 -7.76 4.20
CA VAL A 111 -12.42 -7.72 5.55
C VAL A 111 -13.51 -6.65 5.62
N THR A 112 -13.23 -5.45 5.15
CA THR A 112 -14.22 -4.34 5.10
C THR A 112 -15.43 -4.71 4.21
N GLY A 113 -15.22 -5.57 3.22
CA GLY A 113 -16.26 -6.10 2.35
C GLY A 113 -16.99 -7.34 2.87
N HIS A 114 -16.71 -7.77 4.10
CA HIS A 114 -17.25 -8.99 4.71
C HIS A 114 -16.95 -10.29 3.94
N VAL A 115 -15.87 -10.32 3.16
CA VAL A 115 -15.37 -11.53 2.48
C VAL A 115 -14.45 -12.32 3.42
N LEU A 116 -13.57 -11.61 4.15
CA LEU A 116 -12.68 -12.21 5.16
C LEU A 116 -13.10 -11.77 6.57
N HIS A 117 -12.84 -12.61 7.56
CA HIS A 117 -13.07 -12.24 8.97
C HIS A 117 -11.95 -11.39 9.56
N THR A 118 -10.70 -11.68 9.18
CA THR A 118 -9.52 -10.94 9.64
C THR A 118 -8.50 -10.81 8.51
N ASN A 119 -7.56 -9.87 8.63
CA ASN A 119 -6.48 -9.71 7.68
C ASN A 119 -5.30 -10.62 8.07
N PRO A 120 -4.98 -11.68 7.32
CA PRO A 120 -3.89 -12.58 7.66
C PRO A 120 -2.49 -11.95 7.54
N ALA A 121 -2.34 -10.88 6.76
CA ALA A 121 -1.08 -10.18 6.58
C ALA A 121 -0.81 -9.09 7.65
N SER A 122 -1.75 -8.83 8.57
CA SER A 122 -1.66 -7.70 9.50
C SER A 122 -0.47 -7.80 10.47
N PHE A 123 -0.13 -9.01 10.90
CA PHE A 123 0.93 -9.26 11.89
C PHE A 123 2.24 -9.78 11.30
N VAL A 124 2.28 -10.04 10.00
CA VAL A 124 3.48 -10.54 9.32
C VAL A 124 4.50 -9.41 9.23
N ARG A 125 5.72 -9.65 9.67
CA ARG A 125 6.79 -8.65 9.59
C ARG A 125 7.39 -8.64 8.19
N GLY A 126 7.45 -7.47 7.58
CA GLY A 126 8.21 -7.28 6.34
C GLY A 126 9.72 -7.22 6.63
N PRO A 127 10.56 -7.40 5.60
CA PRO A 127 12.00 -7.21 5.75
C PRO A 127 12.32 -5.79 6.26
N LYS A 128 13.28 -5.70 7.18
CA LYS A 128 13.79 -4.43 7.69
C LYS A 128 14.60 -3.78 6.57
N PHE A 129 14.00 -2.81 5.89
CA PHE A 129 14.75 -1.91 5.02
C PHE A 129 15.41 -0.84 5.89
N SER A 130 16.73 -0.89 5.98
CA SER A 130 17.55 0.17 6.57
C SER A 130 18.02 1.08 5.44
N TYR A 131 17.69 2.36 5.51
CA TYR A 131 18.37 3.37 4.71
C TYR A 131 19.74 3.62 5.33
N THR A 132 20.81 3.55 4.54
CA THR A 132 22.11 4.06 4.99
C THR A 132 21.99 5.58 5.12
N LYS A 133 21.96 6.09 6.36
CA LYS A 133 22.10 7.52 6.68
C LYS A 133 23.28 8.09 5.87
N GLY A 134 23.02 9.12 5.06
CA GLY A 134 24.08 9.91 4.40
C GLY A 134 24.16 9.83 2.87
N ARG A 135 23.35 9.01 2.19
CA ARG A 135 23.24 9.05 0.72
C ARG A 135 21.80 9.35 0.30
N PRO A 136 21.52 10.50 -0.32
CA PRO A 136 20.16 10.79 -0.78
C PRO A 136 19.78 9.84 -1.91
N LEU A 137 18.51 9.44 -1.89
CA LEU A 137 17.90 8.63 -2.95
C LEU A 137 17.21 9.57 -3.93
N VAL A 138 17.37 9.33 -5.22
CA VAL A 138 16.76 10.12 -6.28
C VAL A 138 15.82 9.25 -7.11
N ALA A 139 14.65 9.81 -7.43
CA ALA A 139 13.72 9.24 -8.39
C ALA A 139 13.47 10.28 -9.48
N TYR A 140 13.52 9.87 -10.74
CA TYR A 140 13.38 10.75 -11.90
C TYR A 140 12.56 10.04 -13.00
N PRO A 141 12.01 10.78 -13.98
CA PRO A 141 11.28 10.18 -15.09
C PRO A 141 12.15 9.18 -15.86
N GLY A 142 11.69 7.93 -15.98
CA GLY A 142 12.47 6.86 -16.61
C GLY A 142 13.50 6.19 -15.70
N ASN A 143 13.44 6.42 -14.38
CA ASN A 143 14.26 5.69 -13.39
C ASN A 143 14.15 4.16 -13.63
N PRO A 144 15.27 3.46 -13.87
CA PRO A 144 15.27 2.04 -14.18
C PRO A 144 14.95 1.14 -12.97
N SER A 145 14.90 1.70 -11.76
CA SER A 145 14.47 1.01 -10.56
C SER A 145 13.06 1.43 -10.15
N GLU A 146 12.28 0.48 -9.62
CA GLU A 146 10.99 0.73 -8.94
C GLU A 146 11.15 1.55 -7.64
N THR A 147 12.40 1.80 -7.23
CA THR A 147 12.78 2.50 -6.00
C THR A 147 13.74 3.66 -6.30
N GLY A 148 13.95 4.57 -5.34
CA GLY A 148 14.92 5.65 -5.51
C GLY A 148 16.35 5.11 -5.58
N LEU A 149 17.13 5.59 -6.54
CA LEU A 149 18.52 5.20 -6.69
C LEU A 149 19.42 6.05 -5.78
N PRO A 150 20.41 5.46 -5.09
CA PRO A 150 21.36 6.25 -4.31
C PRO A 150 22.18 7.16 -5.21
N ALA A 151 22.11 8.46 -4.96
CA ALA A 151 22.89 9.46 -5.68
C ALA A 151 24.15 9.85 -4.91
N ARG A 152 25.27 9.98 -5.64
CA ARG A 152 26.40 10.77 -5.14
C ARG A 152 26.01 12.25 -5.16
N CYS A 153 26.63 13.05 -4.30
CA CYS A 153 26.32 14.47 -4.19
C CYS A 153 27.59 15.29 -4.22
N THR A 154 27.56 16.38 -4.97
CA THR A 154 28.54 17.48 -4.85
C THR A 154 28.22 18.34 -3.61
N ASN A 155 26.94 18.52 -3.31
CA ASN A 155 26.44 19.25 -2.14
C ASN A 155 25.35 18.43 -1.43
N LEU A 156 25.45 18.30 -0.10
CA LEU A 156 24.44 17.61 0.70
C LEU A 156 23.17 18.49 0.82
N PRO A 157 22.00 18.02 0.37
CA PRO A 157 20.75 18.75 0.57
C PRO A 157 20.42 18.87 2.05
N THR A 158 19.91 20.02 2.45
CA THR A 158 19.45 20.30 3.82
C THR A 158 17.93 20.36 3.88
N ALA A 159 17.36 20.43 5.09
CA ALA A 159 15.92 20.63 5.26
C ALA A 159 15.41 21.94 4.63
N ALA A 160 16.28 22.96 4.49
CA ALA A 160 15.94 24.22 3.83
C ALA A 160 15.77 24.06 2.31
N ASP A 161 16.19 22.93 1.75
CA ASP A 161 16.15 22.67 0.30
C ASP A 161 14.91 21.88 -0.12
N LEU A 162 14.04 21.51 0.82
CA LEU A 162 12.80 20.79 0.54
C LEU A 162 11.89 21.59 -0.40
N GLY A 163 11.34 20.91 -1.41
CA GLY A 163 10.46 21.51 -2.43
C GLY A 163 11.20 22.26 -3.55
N ARG A 164 12.54 22.31 -3.51
CA ARG A 164 13.35 22.90 -4.59
C ARG A 164 13.69 21.85 -5.65
N GLU A 165 13.78 22.30 -6.89
CA GLU A 165 14.21 21.47 -8.01
C GLU A 165 15.72 21.18 -7.91
N VAL A 166 16.11 19.97 -8.29
CA VAL A 166 17.50 19.49 -8.27
C VAL A 166 17.98 19.19 -9.69
N ALA A 167 19.26 19.44 -9.95
CA ALA A 167 19.94 19.02 -11.16
C ALA A 167 20.63 17.67 -10.93
N LEU A 168 20.30 16.69 -11.77
CA LEU A 168 20.92 15.36 -11.80
C LEU A 168 21.79 15.21 -13.03
N LEU A 169 22.97 14.61 -12.84
CA LEU A 169 23.82 14.08 -13.90
C LEU A 169 23.91 12.56 -13.72
N PHE A 170 24.22 11.84 -14.81
CA PHE A 170 24.47 10.41 -14.77
C PHE A 170 25.94 10.15 -15.11
N GLU A 171 26.66 9.46 -14.22
CA GLU A 171 28.07 9.16 -14.45
C GLU A 171 28.23 8.32 -15.72
N GLY A 172 28.96 8.84 -16.71
CA GLY A 172 29.11 8.16 -18.01
C GLY A 172 27.79 8.00 -18.78
N GLY A 173 26.75 8.76 -18.43
CA GLY A 173 25.41 8.62 -19.01
C GLY A 173 24.62 7.41 -18.49
N ASP A 174 25.15 6.66 -17.51
CA ASP A 174 24.49 5.50 -16.93
C ASP A 174 23.34 5.92 -15.97
N PRO A 175 22.06 5.64 -16.30
CA PRO A 175 20.94 6.00 -15.44
C PRO A 175 21.00 5.34 -14.05
N HIS A 176 21.70 4.21 -13.90
CA HIS A 176 21.88 3.56 -12.60
C HIS A 176 22.87 4.28 -11.68
N ARG A 177 23.60 5.29 -12.18
CA ARG A 177 24.63 6.03 -11.44
C ARG A 177 24.33 7.53 -11.39
N PRO A 178 23.26 7.95 -10.67
CA PRO A 178 22.95 9.36 -10.54
C PRO A 178 23.95 10.12 -9.64
N LEU A 179 24.27 11.34 -10.05
CA LEU A 179 25.05 12.33 -9.34
C LEU A 179 24.20 13.60 -9.21
N LEU A 180 23.84 13.95 -7.98
CA LEU A 180 23.20 15.22 -7.64
C LEU A 180 24.26 16.32 -7.70
N ILE A 181 24.11 17.24 -8.67
CA ILE A 181 25.05 18.34 -8.93
C ILE A 181 24.71 19.58 -8.11
N GLY A 182 23.42 19.81 -7.82
CA GLY A 182 22.97 20.95 -7.03
C GLY A 182 21.50 21.27 -7.20
N LEU A 183 21.07 22.40 -6.65
CA LEU A 183 19.71 22.90 -6.76
C LEU A 183 19.58 23.79 -7.99
N VAL A 184 18.47 23.63 -8.73
CA VAL A 184 18.11 24.54 -9.82
C VAL A 184 17.76 25.89 -9.20
N GLN A 185 18.43 26.94 -9.65
CA GLN A 185 18.15 28.30 -9.20
C GLN A 185 17.11 28.94 -10.12
N HIS A 186 15.98 29.30 -9.52
CA HIS A 186 14.95 30.11 -10.16
C HIS A 186 15.01 31.52 -9.56
N PRO A 187 15.71 32.48 -10.19
CA PRO A 187 15.93 33.82 -9.61
C PRO A 187 14.61 34.57 -9.31
N GLU A 188 13.51 34.20 -9.96
CA GLU A 188 12.18 34.81 -9.80
C GLU A 188 11.39 34.29 -8.57
N ARG A 189 11.79 33.17 -7.94
CA ARG A 189 11.06 32.56 -6.80
C ARG A 189 11.53 33.01 -5.41
N ARG A 190 12.32 34.09 -5.31
CA ARG A 190 13.04 34.47 -4.08
C ARG A 190 12.16 34.96 -2.91
N THR A 191 10.82 34.96 -3.03
CA THR A 191 9.95 35.72 -2.12
C THR A 191 9.05 34.89 -1.19
N GLU A 192 9.05 33.57 -1.21
CA GLU A 192 8.22 32.78 -0.28
C GLU A 192 9.03 31.70 0.43
N ALA A 193 9.69 32.10 1.51
CA ALA A 193 10.14 31.15 2.53
C ALA A 193 8.90 30.58 3.21
N ALA A 194 8.47 29.38 2.80
CA ALA A 194 7.41 28.66 3.49
C ALA A 194 7.82 28.41 4.96
N PRO A 195 6.91 28.57 5.94
CA PRO A 195 7.24 28.39 7.35
C PRO A 195 7.73 26.97 7.61
N ALA A 196 8.78 26.86 8.40
CA ALA A 196 9.45 25.61 8.74
C ALA A 196 8.52 24.68 9.53
N GLN A 197 7.84 23.77 8.82
CA GLN A 197 7.21 22.61 9.42
C GLN A 197 8.32 21.59 9.67
N SER A 198 8.55 21.22 10.93
CA SER A 198 9.58 20.25 11.29
C SER A 198 8.95 18.94 11.75
N ALA A 199 9.41 17.86 11.15
CA ALA A 199 9.23 16.51 11.64
C ALA A 199 10.60 16.02 12.11
N GLN A 200 10.75 15.75 13.40
CA GLN A 200 11.96 15.14 13.95
C GLN A 200 11.71 13.64 14.10
N LEU A 201 12.58 12.84 13.47
CA LEU A 201 12.56 11.40 13.52
C LEU A 201 13.77 10.93 14.32
N ASP A 202 13.54 10.41 15.51
CA ASP A 202 14.48 9.57 16.23
C ASP A 202 14.15 8.09 15.99
N GLU A 203 15.08 7.17 16.25
CA GLU A 203 14.88 5.72 16.06
C GLU A 203 13.73 5.16 16.92
N GLU A 204 13.34 5.88 17.98
CA GLU A 204 12.28 5.49 18.92
C GLU A 204 11.05 6.41 18.92
N ARG A 205 11.13 7.63 18.36
CA ARG A 205 10.07 8.64 18.49
C ARG A 205 9.96 9.59 17.30
N ILE A 206 8.72 9.82 16.85
CA ILE A 206 8.37 10.85 15.87
C ILE A 206 7.74 12.04 16.58
N VAL A 207 8.28 13.24 16.38
CA VAL A 207 7.73 14.49 16.90
C VAL A 207 7.33 15.40 15.73
N LEU A 208 6.02 15.65 15.59
CA LEU A 208 5.46 16.58 14.61
C LEU A 208 5.07 17.88 15.33
N ARG A 209 5.54 19.04 14.85
CA ARG A 209 5.20 20.37 15.40
C ARG A 209 4.65 21.29 14.32
N ALA A 210 3.60 22.02 14.67
CA ALA A 210 3.02 23.08 13.84
C ALA A 210 2.40 24.17 14.73
N GLU A 211 2.41 25.42 14.29
CA GLU A 211 1.87 26.55 15.07
C GLU A 211 0.33 26.61 15.10
N ARG A 212 -0.33 26.02 14.09
CA ARG A 212 -1.78 26.14 13.88
C ARG A 212 -2.50 24.81 13.99
N GLU A 213 -2.10 23.85 13.15
CA GLU A 213 -2.72 22.54 13.08
C GLU A 213 -1.76 21.51 12.46
N ILE A 214 -1.98 20.24 12.83
CA ILE A 214 -1.36 19.08 12.18
C ILE A 214 -2.51 18.26 11.59
N VAL A 215 -2.51 18.10 10.26
CA VAL A 215 -3.55 17.35 9.54
C VAL A 215 -2.91 16.14 8.86
N LEU A 216 -3.33 14.94 9.26
CA LEU A 216 -2.99 13.68 8.58
C LEU A 216 -4.15 13.31 7.68
N THR A 217 -3.96 13.31 6.36
CA THR A 217 -5.02 13.01 5.39
C THR A 217 -4.76 11.71 4.63
N CYS A 218 -5.83 10.96 4.40
CA CYS A 218 -5.84 9.80 3.53
C CYS A 218 -7.19 9.73 2.82
N GLY A 219 -7.24 10.18 1.57
CA GLY A 219 -8.49 10.29 0.81
C GLY A 219 -9.51 11.21 1.51
N LYS A 220 -10.69 10.67 1.85
CA LYS A 220 -11.75 11.40 2.56
C LYS A 220 -11.58 11.40 4.09
N ALA A 221 -10.60 10.66 4.60
CA ALA A 221 -10.34 10.59 6.03
C ALA A 221 -9.28 11.62 6.45
N SER A 222 -9.46 12.19 7.65
CA SER A 222 -8.48 13.09 8.24
C SER A 222 -8.42 12.93 9.76
N ILE A 223 -7.21 13.00 10.31
CA ILE A 223 -6.98 13.21 11.75
C ILE A 223 -6.33 14.59 11.88
N THR A 224 -7.01 15.51 12.57
CA THR A 224 -6.55 16.89 12.74
C THR A 224 -6.30 17.19 14.21
N LEU A 225 -5.07 17.54 14.58
CA LEU A 225 -4.74 18.16 15.86
C LEU A 225 -4.71 19.68 15.68
N THR A 226 -5.51 20.40 16.47
CA THR A 226 -5.58 21.87 16.43
C THR A 226 -4.75 22.50 17.54
N ARG A 227 -4.32 23.75 17.38
CA ARG A 227 -3.66 24.53 18.46
C ARG A 227 -4.49 24.64 19.75
N ALA A 228 -5.81 24.47 19.66
CA ALA A 228 -6.72 24.48 20.81
C ALA A 228 -6.74 23.15 21.60
N GLY A 229 -5.91 22.18 21.20
CA GLY A 229 -5.86 20.85 21.83
C GLY A 229 -6.96 19.89 21.37
N LYS A 230 -7.80 20.27 20.40
CA LYS A 230 -8.82 19.37 19.84
C LYS A 230 -8.19 18.39 18.86
N VAL A 231 -8.58 17.12 19.00
CA VAL A 231 -8.34 16.07 18.00
C VAL A 231 -9.65 15.80 17.27
N LEU A 232 -9.67 16.04 15.96
CA LEU A 232 -10.82 15.81 15.09
C LEU A 232 -10.52 14.60 14.21
N ILE A 233 -11.35 13.56 14.28
CA ILE A 233 -11.25 12.39 13.41
C ILE A 233 -12.44 12.43 12.45
N ARG A 234 -12.17 12.69 11.18
CA ARG A 234 -13.17 12.63 10.10
C ARG A 234 -12.93 11.37 9.29
N CYS A 235 -13.95 10.54 9.15
CA CYS A 235 -13.88 9.33 8.35
C CYS A 235 -15.29 8.89 7.95
N ALA A 236 -15.39 8.04 6.93
CA ALA A 236 -16.66 7.37 6.60
C ALA A 236 -16.94 6.20 7.55
N TYR A 237 -15.89 5.59 8.11
CA TYR A 237 -15.95 4.46 9.02
C TYR A 237 -14.75 4.50 9.97
N LEU A 238 -14.99 4.28 11.26
CA LEU A 238 -13.96 4.22 12.31
C LEU A 238 -13.96 2.84 12.97
N LEU A 239 -12.89 2.06 12.75
CA LEU A 239 -12.65 0.82 13.47
C LEU A 239 -11.62 1.06 14.58
N SER A 240 -12.04 1.00 15.84
CA SER A 240 -11.15 1.09 17.00
C SER A 240 -10.96 -0.29 17.60
N ARG A 241 -9.82 -0.93 17.31
CA ARG A 241 -9.45 -2.26 17.85
C ARG A 241 -8.25 -2.12 18.78
N SER A 242 -8.35 -2.70 19.97
CA SER A 242 -7.26 -2.79 20.95
C SER A 242 -7.12 -4.24 21.42
N SER A 243 -5.90 -4.71 21.65
CA SER A 243 -5.65 -5.99 22.32
C SER A 243 -5.81 -5.90 23.84
N GLY A 244 -5.83 -4.68 24.39
CA GLY A 244 -6.12 -4.40 25.78
C GLY A 244 -7.39 -3.56 25.95
N VAL A 245 -7.57 -2.98 27.14
CA VAL A 245 -8.75 -2.14 27.43
C VAL A 245 -8.70 -0.84 26.61
N ASN A 246 -9.75 -0.56 25.86
CA ASN A 246 -9.95 0.74 25.22
C ASN A 246 -10.61 1.70 26.22
N ARG A 247 -9.85 2.63 26.80
CA ARG A 247 -10.34 3.58 27.81
C ARG A 247 -10.72 4.91 27.16
N ILE A 248 -12.01 5.25 27.22
CA ILE A 248 -12.51 6.57 26.84
C ILE A 248 -12.88 7.31 28.12
N LYS A 249 -12.30 8.50 28.32
CA LYS A 249 -12.59 9.37 29.47
C LYS A 249 -12.84 10.79 28.97
N GLY A 250 -13.88 11.42 29.49
CA GLY A 250 -14.22 12.81 29.19
C GLY A 250 -15.27 13.32 30.18
N GLY A 251 -15.43 14.64 30.29
CA GLY A 251 -16.49 15.24 31.11
C GLY A 251 -17.90 14.89 30.61
N SER A 252 -18.03 14.54 29.33
CA SER A 252 -19.20 13.88 28.75
C SER A 252 -18.76 13.03 27.55
N VAL A 253 -19.49 11.95 27.29
CA VAL A 253 -19.34 11.13 26.09
C VAL A 253 -20.70 11.06 25.45
N GLN A 254 -20.84 11.67 24.27
CA GLN A 254 -22.08 11.64 23.49
C GLN A 254 -21.92 10.62 22.37
N ILE A 255 -22.80 9.62 22.38
CA ILE A 255 -22.90 8.58 21.36
C ILE A 255 -24.31 8.71 20.79
N ASN A 256 -24.38 8.99 19.49
CA ASN A 256 -25.63 9.11 18.74
C ASN A 256 -25.79 7.91 17.81
#